data_AF-A0A3D3CS44-F1
#
_entry.id   AF-A0A3D3CS44-F1
#
_cell.length_a   1.000
_cell.length_b   1.000
_cell.length_c   1.000
_cell.angle_alpha   90.00
_cell.angle_beta   90.00
_cell.angle_gamma   90.00
#
_symmetry.space_group_name_H-M   'P 1'
#
loop_
_entity.id
_entity.type
_entity.pdbx_description
1 polymer ?
#
loop_
_entity_poly.entity_id
_entity_poly.type
_entity_poly.pdbx_seq_one_letter_code
_entity_poly.pdbx_strand_id
1 'polypeptide(L)'
;MSAFPNKKLVIMLKKIVSFTAGLAIIGMFAIPGCTKTTTVVEDTTIPTDTATLSFSKDIQPLFTASCAKAGCHVGGGQTPNLSQGFAYQSLVAEDMLVPFDPTNSELMGWLTGKLSPVMPLGSGPDPAINEKVYNWIYQGALNN
;
A
#
# COMPACT_ATOMS: atom_id res chain seq x y z
N MET A 1 40.30 -18.41 54.61
CA MET A 1 38.87 -18.79 54.45
C MET A 1 38.87 -20.11 53.69
N SER A 2 38.86 -21.23 54.43
CA SER A 2 37.71 -22.13 54.60
C SER A 2 37.32 -22.83 53.29
N ALA A 3 37.06 -24.13 53.16
CA ALA A 3 37.18 -25.32 53.98
C ALA A 3 36.69 -26.49 53.07
N PHE A 4 37.42 -27.60 53.02
CA PHE A 4 36.97 -29.00 52.90
C PHE A 4 36.01 -29.50 51.76
N PRO A 5 35.97 -30.84 51.52
CA PRO A 5 35.71 -31.47 50.22
C PRO A 5 34.57 -32.52 50.25
N ASN A 6 34.48 -33.31 49.17
CA ASN A 6 34.20 -34.76 49.18
C ASN A 6 32.75 -35.31 49.16
N LYS A 7 32.61 -36.39 48.37
CA LYS A 7 31.91 -37.66 48.67
C LYS A 7 30.39 -37.80 48.42
N LYS A 8 30.07 -38.61 47.39
CA LYS A 8 29.27 -39.88 47.41
C LYS A 8 28.32 -39.94 46.21
N LEU A 9 28.72 -40.52 45.09
CA LEU A 9 28.61 -41.96 44.79
C LEU A 9 28.43 -42.87 46.02
N VAL A 10 27.22 -43.43 46.20
CA VAL A 10 26.87 -44.72 46.86
C VAL A 10 25.32 -44.76 46.81
N ILE A 11 24.73 -45.44 45.82
CA ILE A 11 24.30 -46.85 45.89
C ILE A 11 22.86 -46.97 46.45
N MET A 12 21.97 -47.34 45.52
CA MET A 12 20.92 -48.37 45.62
C MET A 12 19.75 -48.14 46.58
N LEU A 13 18.53 -48.34 46.07
CA LEU A 13 17.76 -49.51 46.46
C LEU A 13 16.51 -49.75 45.59
N LYS A 14 16.39 -51.02 45.18
CA LYS A 14 15.16 -51.81 45.09
C LYS A 14 14.21 -51.62 43.90
N LYS A 15 14.31 -52.61 43.01
CA LYS A 15 13.24 -53.19 42.17
C LYS A 15 11.96 -53.46 43.00
N ILE A 16 10.79 -53.23 42.41
CA ILE A 16 9.47 -53.92 42.55
C ILE A 16 8.60 -53.28 41.44
N VAL A 17 8.42 -53.86 40.24
CA VAL A 17 7.57 -54.99 39.82
C VAL A 17 6.06 -54.78 40.06
N SER A 18 5.32 -54.78 38.94
CA SER A 18 3.89 -55.09 38.70
C SER A 18 2.84 -53.97 38.84
N PHE A 19 1.70 -53.97 38.15
CA PHE A 19 1.18 -54.49 36.86
C PHE A 19 -0.32 -54.11 36.86
N THR A 20 -0.79 -53.14 36.07
CA THR A 20 -2.23 -52.94 35.72
C THR A 20 -2.27 -52.04 34.47
N ALA A 21 -2.50 -52.56 33.26
CA ALA A 21 -3.79 -52.92 32.64
C ALA A 21 -4.69 -51.71 32.29
N GLY A 22 -4.72 -51.37 30.98
CA GLY A 22 -5.89 -50.79 30.30
C GLY A 22 -5.91 -49.27 30.10
N LEU A 23 -5.75 -48.79 28.86
CA LEU A 23 -6.84 -48.32 27.99
C LEU A 23 -6.25 -47.56 26.78
N ALA A 24 -6.73 -47.90 25.60
CA ALA A 24 -6.35 -47.32 24.32
C ALA A 24 -6.81 -45.86 24.18
N ILE A 25 -5.96 -44.98 23.63
CA ILE A 25 -6.38 -43.85 22.76
C ILE A 25 -5.32 -43.63 21.67
N ILE A 26 -5.64 -44.10 20.47
CA ILE A 26 -5.11 -43.55 19.21
C ILE A 26 -5.82 -42.21 19.01
N GLY A 27 -5.06 -41.14 18.80
CA GLY A 27 -5.62 -39.80 18.64
C GLY A 27 -4.61 -38.85 18.01
N MET A 28 -4.38 -39.07 16.72
CA MET A 28 -3.81 -38.08 15.79
C MET A 28 -4.51 -36.74 15.99
N PHE A 29 -3.83 -35.75 16.58
CA PHE A 29 -4.32 -34.37 16.60
C PHE A 29 -3.30 -33.47 15.93
N ALA A 30 -3.74 -32.94 14.79
CA ALA A 30 -2.97 -32.17 13.85
C ALA A 30 -2.42 -30.89 14.48
N ILE A 31 -1.13 -30.64 14.23
CA ILE A 31 -0.52 -29.32 14.35
C ILE A 31 -1.32 -28.33 13.47
N PRO A 32 -1.89 -27.25 14.01
CA PRO A 32 -2.41 -26.17 13.18
C PRO A 32 -1.20 -25.45 12.57
N GLY A 33 -0.78 -25.89 11.38
CA GLY A 33 0.11 -25.13 10.53
C GLY A 33 -0.61 -23.85 10.14
N CYS A 34 -0.27 -22.74 10.81
CA CYS A 34 -0.56 -21.41 10.30
C CYS A 34 0.22 -21.23 9.01
N THR A 35 -0.40 -21.56 7.88
CA THR A 35 0.05 -21.01 6.61
C THR A 35 -0.16 -19.51 6.73
N LYS A 36 0.93 -18.75 6.58
CA LYS A 36 0.81 -17.31 6.34
C LYS A 36 0.02 -17.19 5.05
N THR A 37 -1.26 -16.85 5.16
CA THR A 37 -2.03 -16.33 4.04
C THR A 37 -1.32 -15.05 3.63
N THR A 38 -0.38 -15.17 2.70
CA THR A 38 -0.03 -14.08 1.82
C THR A 38 -1.33 -13.71 1.15
N THR A 39 -1.98 -12.67 1.65
CA THR A 39 -2.86 -11.84 0.84
C THR A 39 -2.02 -11.49 -0.37
N VAL A 40 -2.27 -12.17 -1.47
CA VAL A 40 -1.90 -11.68 -2.79
C VAL A 40 -2.51 -10.30 -2.81
N VAL A 41 -1.65 -9.29 -2.75
CA VAL A 41 -2.02 -7.95 -3.18
C VAL A 41 -2.53 -8.19 -4.58
N GLU A 42 -3.84 -8.11 -4.74
CA GLU A 42 -4.46 -7.93 -6.04
C GLU A 42 -3.72 -6.73 -6.62
N ASP A 43 -2.76 -7.03 -7.50
CA ASP A 43 -2.16 -6.03 -8.37
C ASP A 43 -3.38 -5.40 -9.02
N THR A 44 -3.72 -4.20 -8.54
CA THR A 44 -4.82 -3.44 -9.06
C THR A 44 -4.32 -3.01 -10.42
N THR A 45 -4.43 -3.92 -11.39
CA THR A 45 -4.40 -3.59 -12.79
C THR A 45 -5.59 -2.69 -12.96
N ILE A 46 -5.37 -1.38 -12.75
CA ILE A 46 -6.28 -0.32 -13.14
C ILE A 46 -6.61 -0.68 -14.59
N PRO A 47 -7.86 -1.03 -14.92
CA PRO A 47 -8.21 -1.35 -16.28
C PRO A 47 -7.83 -0.13 -17.11
N THR A 48 -6.87 -0.33 -18.01
CA THR A 48 -6.47 0.74 -18.92
C THR A 48 -7.66 0.93 -19.85
N ASP A 49 -8.43 1.98 -19.60
CA ASP A 49 -9.50 2.36 -20.51
C ASP A 49 -8.87 2.56 -21.90
N THR A 50 -9.39 1.80 -22.87
CA THR A 50 -8.91 1.86 -24.25
C THR A 50 -9.41 3.13 -24.96
N ALA A 51 -10.38 3.83 -24.38
CA ALA A 51 -10.79 5.14 -24.85
C ALA A 51 -9.68 6.16 -24.61
N THR A 52 -9.32 6.90 -25.66
CA THR A 52 -8.37 8.01 -25.56
C THR A 52 -8.97 9.13 -24.70
N LEU A 53 -8.30 9.44 -23.59
CA LEU A 53 -8.67 10.52 -22.68
C LEU A 53 -8.17 11.86 -23.22
N SER A 54 -8.99 12.90 -23.00
CA SER A 54 -8.65 14.28 -23.33
C SER A 54 -8.33 15.07 -22.07
N PHE A 55 -7.22 15.80 -22.03
CA PHE A 55 -6.93 16.64 -20.88
C PHE A 55 -8.05 17.66 -20.63
N SER A 56 -8.48 18.36 -21.68
CA SER A 56 -9.47 19.43 -21.56
C SER A 56 -10.86 18.93 -21.15
N LYS A 57 -11.25 17.73 -21.59
CA LYS A 57 -12.59 17.16 -21.35
C LYS A 57 -12.66 16.22 -20.16
N ASP A 58 -11.59 15.48 -19.88
CA ASP A 58 -11.61 14.39 -18.92
C ASP A 58 -10.86 14.69 -17.63
N ILE A 59 -9.77 15.45 -17.70
CA ILE A 59 -8.84 15.63 -16.58
C ILE A 59 -9.00 17.02 -15.94
N GLN A 60 -9.02 18.08 -16.74
CA GLN A 60 -9.20 19.44 -16.24
C GLN A 60 -10.49 19.60 -15.43
N PRO A 61 -11.65 19.04 -15.82
CA PRO A 61 -12.85 19.13 -14.99
C PRO A 61 -12.70 18.46 -13.62
N LEU A 62 -11.96 17.35 -13.52
CA LEU A 62 -11.65 16.71 -12.24
C LEU A 62 -10.80 17.62 -11.36
N PHE A 63 -9.76 18.23 -11.91
CA PHE A 63 -8.93 19.17 -11.18
C PHE A 63 -9.70 20.40 -10.71
N THR A 64 -10.56 20.97 -11.55
CA THR A 64 -11.44 22.07 -11.16
C THR A 64 -12.41 21.67 -10.04
N ALA A 65 -12.97 20.45 -10.12
CA ALA A 65 -13.94 19.97 -9.16
C ALA A 65 -13.33 19.60 -7.80
N SER A 66 -12.11 19.06 -7.77
CA SER A 66 -11.56 18.44 -6.56
C SER A 66 -10.31 19.12 -6.01
N CYS A 67 -9.57 19.90 -6.81
CA CYS A 67 -8.24 20.38 -6.44
C CYS A 67 -8.11 21.92 -6.47
N ALA A 68 -8.68 22.55 -7.50
CA ALA A 68 -8.62 24.00 -7.72
C ALA A 68 -9.63 24.75 -6.83
N LYS A 69 -9.47 24.60 -5.52
CA LYS A 69 -10.25 25.30 -4.49
C LYS A 69 -9.52 26.55 -4.02
N ALA A 70 -10.28 27.57 -3.65
CA ALA A 70 -9.72 28.83 -3.16
C ALA A 70 -8.71 28.57 -2.02
N GLY A 71 -7.47 29.05 -2.17
CA GLY A 71 -6.38 28.84 -1.22
C GLY A 71 -5.63 27.50 -1.33
N CYS A 72 -6.13 26.55 -2.13
CA CYS A 72 -5.45 25.29 -2.45
C CYS A 72 -4.78 25.42 -3.82
N HIS A 73 -5.08 24.58 -4.81
CA HIS A 73 -4.38 24.58 -6.09
C HIS A 73 -4.95 25.58 -7.11
N VAL A 74 -4.93 26.87 -6.74
CA VAL A 74 -5.35 27.99 -7.59
C VAL A 74 -4.23 29.03 -7.70
N GLY A 75 -4.39 30.04 -8.57
CA GLY A 75 -3.45 31.16 -8.64
C GLY A 75 -3.30 31.86 -7.29
N GLY A 76 -2.05 31.96 -6.80
CA GLY A 76 -1.73 32.52 -5.48
C GLY A 76 -1.97 31.56 -4.30
N GLY A 77 -2.39 30.32 -4.55
CA GLY A 77 -2.48 29.26 -3.56
C GLY A 77 -1.25 28.34 -3.58
N GLN A 78 -1.48 27.05 -3.30
CA GLN A 78 -0.49 25.99 -3.40
C GLN A 78 -0.16 25.66 -4.85
N THR A 79 1.12 25.38 -5.08
CA THR A 79 1.63 24.92 -6.37
C THR A 79 1.47 23.40 -6.47
N PRO A 80 1.11 22.84 -7.64
CA PRO A 80 0.81 23.50 -8.92
C PRO A 80 -0.54 24.24 -8.93
N ASN A 81 -0.69 25.23 -9.82
CA ASN A 81 -1.99 25.87 -10.08
C ASN A 81 -2.84 24.99 -11.00
N LEU A 82 -3.85 24.33 -10.44
CA LEU A 82 -4.72 23.39 -11.14
C LEU A 82 -6.01 24.04 -11.68
N SER A 83 -6.09 25.37 -11.65
CA SER A 83 -7.21 26.11 -12.24
C SER A 83 -7.30 25.90 -13.75
N GLN A 84 -8.51 26.02 -14.27
CA GLN A 84 -8.78 25.91 -15.71
C GLN A 84 -7.89 26.85 -16.53
N GLY A 85 -7.21 26.28 -17.53
CA GLY A 85 -6.28 27.00 -18.41
C GLY A 85 -4.83 27.09 -17.91
N PHE A 86 -4.55 26.70 -16.66
CA PHE A 86 -3.22 26.75 -16.06
C PHE A 86 -2.66 25.38 -15.65
N ALA A 87 -3.54 24.41 -15.41
CA ALA A 87 -3.17 23.13 -14.82
C ALA A 87 -2.11 22.36 -15.60
N TYR A 88 -2.28 22.18 -16.91
CA TYR A 88 -1.33 21.40 -17.71
C TYR A 88 0.08 22.00 -17.65
N GLN A 89 0.19 23.30 -17.93
CA GLN A 89 1.48 24.00 -17.91
C GLN A 89 2.11 23.95 -16.52
N SER A 90 1.32 24.12 -15.46
CA SER A 90 1.83 24.07 -14.09
C SER A 90 2.36 22.67 -13.74
N LEU A 91 1.64 21.61 -14.11
CA LEU A 91 2.08 20.23 -13.86
C LEU A 91 3.39 19.90 -14.60
N VAL A 92 3.55 20.38 -15.83
CA VAL A 92 4.78 20.20 -16.61
C VAL A 92 5.93 21.04 -16.03
N ALA A 93 5.67 22.29 -15.64
CA ALA A 93 6.67 23.18 -15.07
C ALA A 93 7.24 22.66 -13.73
N GLU A 94 6.41 21.98 -12.95
CA GLU A 94 6.77 21.36 -11.68
C GLU A 94 7.29 19.92 -11.83
N ASP A 95 7.53 19.45 -13.06
CA ASP A 95 8.05 18.09 -13.36
C ASP A 95 7.23 16.94 -12.74
N MET A 96 5.91 17.14 -12.58
CA MET A 96 5.05 16.19 -11.87
C MET A 96 4.56 15.01 -12.72
N LEU A 97 4.89 15.02 -14.02
CA LEU A 97 4.37 14.10 -15.02
C LEU A 97 5.52 13.39 -15.73
N VAL A 98 5.47 12.06 -15.75
CA VAL A 98 6.29 11.20 -16.60
C VAL A 98 5.35 10.54 -17.62
N PRO A 99 5.23 11.07 -18.85
CA PRO A 99 4.38 10.51 -19.88
C PRO A 99 4.65 9.01 -20.11
N PHE A 100 3.60 8.22 -20.28
CA PHE A 100 3.63 6.76 -20.42
C PHE A 100 4.09 5.99 -19.17
N ASP A 101 4.44 6.68 -18.07
CA ASP A 101 4.84 6.06 -16.81
C ASP A 101 4.16 6.73 -15.60
N PRO A 102 2.88 6.40 -15.36
CA PRO A 102 2.14 6.92 -14.21
C PRO A 102 2.77 6.49 -12.87
N THR A 103 3.47 5.37 -12.82
CA THR A 103 4.05 4.85 -11.57
C THR A 103 5.22 5.70 -11.06
N ASN A 104 5.93 6.35 -11.98
CA ASN A 104 7.02 7.28 -11.70
C ASN A 104 6.60 8.75 -11.75
N SER A 105 5.35 9.06 -12.07
CA SER A 105 4.81 10.42 -12.03
C SER A 105 4.53 10.88 -10.61
N GLU A 106 5.10 12.01 -10.19
CA GLU A 106 4.92 12.54 -8.82
C GLU A 106 3.44 12.82 -8.49
N LEU A 107 2.68 13.31 -9.48
CA LEU A 107 1.24 13.54 -9.32
C LEU A 107 0.50 12.31 -8.79
N MET A 108 0.81 11.11 -9.31
CA MET A 108 0.21 9.87 -8.82
C MET A 108 0.64 9.53 -7.40
N GLY A 109 1.86 9.92 -7.01
CA GLY A 109 2.33 9.76 -5.64
C GLY A 109 1.46 10.50 -4.62
N TRP A 110 1.09 11.74 -4.92
CA TRP A 110 0.17 12.54 -4.10
C TRP A 110 -1.26 11.97 -4.08
N LEU A 111 -1.76 11.55 -5.24
CA LEU A 111 -3.13 11.04 -5.40
C LEU A 111 -3.35 9.66 -4.75
N THR A 112 -2.32 8.81 -4.74
CA THR A 112 -2.39 7.46 -4.15
C THR A 112 -1.99 7.42 -2.67
N GLY A 113 -1.48 8.52 -2.12
CA GLY A 113 -0.98 8.59 -0.75
C GLY A 113 0.41 7.98 -0.56
N LYS A 114 1.14 7.68 -1.63
CA LYS A 114 2.58 7.37 -1.57
C LYS A 114 3.38 8.60 -1.09
N LEU A 115 2.88 9.79 -1.37
CA LEU A 115 3.34 11.08 -0.84
C LEU A 115 2.32 11.65 0.15
N SER A 116 2.77 12.55 1.04
CA SER A 116 1.97 13.08 2.14
C SER A 116 2.05 14.62 2.22
N PRO A 117 0.93 15.33 2.42
CA PRO A 117 -0.41 14.80 2.63
C PRO A 117 -1.04 14.19 1.37
N VAL A 118 -1.95 13.21 1.54
CA VAL A 118 -2.69 12.63 0.41
C VAL A 118 -3.62 13.66 -0.22
N MET A 119 -3.71 13.63 -1.55
CA MET A 119 -4.59 14.49 -2.33
C MET A 119 -5.76 13.70 -2.96
N PRO A 120 -6.94 14.32 -3.12
CA PRO A 120 -7.31 15.66 -2.63
C PRO A 120 -7.40 15.71 -1.10
N LEU A 121 -6.96 16.82 -0.50
CA LEU A 121 -6.86 16.91 0.96
C LEU A 121 -8.22 16.72 1.64
N GLY A 122 -8.30 15.75 2.56
CA GLY A 122 -9.51 15.46 3.34
C GLY A 122 -10.55 14.58 2.64
N SER A 123 -10.37 14.27 1.35
CA SER A 123 -11.25 13.37 0.60
C SER A 123 -10.52 12.27 -0.17
N GLY A 124 -9.19 12.36 -0.26
CA GLY A 124 -8.33 11.38 -0.92
C GLY A 124 -7.80 10.29 0.03
N PRO A 125 -7.22 9.20 -0.50
CA PRO A 125 -7.11 8.91 -1.94
C PRO A 125 -8.47 8.53 -2.54
N ASP A 126 -8.76 9.01 -3.77
CA ASP A 126 -10.02 8.75 -4.48
C ASP A 126 -9.75 7.79 -5.65
N PRO A 127 -10.23 6.52 -5.60
CA PRO A 127 -9.95 5.54 -6.65
C PRO A 127 -10.38 5.96 -8.05
N ALA A 128 -11.51 6.67 -8.19
CA ALA A 128 -12.04 7.06 -9.51
C ALA A 128 -11.22 8.19 -10.14
N ILE A 129 -10.79 9.16 -9.32
CA ILE A 129 -9.86 10.21 -9.77
C ILE A 129 -8.50 9.57 -10.12
N ASN A 130 -8.01 8.68 -9.26
CA ASN A 130 -6.71 8.03 -9.42
C ASN A 130 -6.66 7.22 -10.71
N GLU A 131 -7.68 6.39 -10.97
CA GLU A 131 -7.80 5.62 -12.20
C GLU A 131 -7.80 6.51 -13.44
N LYS A 132 -8.58 7.58 -13.44
CA LYS A 132 -8.69 8.45 -14.62
C LYS A 132 -7.39 9.21 -14.91
N VAL A 133 -6.73 9.73 -13.87
CA VAL A 133 -5.44 10.42 -14.02
C VAL A 133 -4.33 9.44 -14.40
N TYR A 134 -4.31 8.24 -13.79
CA TYR A 134 -3.38 7.18 -14.13
C TYR A 134 -3.47 6.81 -15.62
N ASN A 135 -4.69 6.55 -16.10
CA ASN A 135 -4.92 6.18 -17.50
C ASN A 135 -4.53 7.31 -18.46
N TRP A 136 -4.80 8.57 -18.11
CA TRP A 136 -4.38 9.70 -18.95
C TRP A 136 -2.86 9.83 -19.04
N ILE A 137 -2.14 9.66 -17.92
CA ILE A 137 -0.67 9.67 -17.93
C ILE A 137 -0.12 8.47 -18.71
N TYR A 138 -0.72 7.30 -18.53
CA TYR A 138 -0.37 6.08 -19.28
C TYR A 138 -0.54 6.28 -20.79
N GLN A 139 -1.53 7.06 -21.22
CA GLN A 139 -1.75 7.45 -22.62
C GLN A 139 -0.84 8.59 -23.10
N GLY A 140 0.16 8.99 -22.31
CA GLY A 140 1.17 9.98 -22.69
C GLY A 140 0.93 11.38 -22.14
N ALA A 141 0.01 11.57 -21.20
CA ALA A 141 -0.29 12.86 -20.56
C ALA A 141 -0.46 14.00 -21.59
N LEU A 142 -1.24 13.76 -22.65
CA LEU A 142 -1.41 14.70 -23.75
C LEU A 142 -2.26 15.90 -23.33
N ASN A 143 -1.98 17.09 -23.89
CA ASN A 143 -2.80 18.29 -23.75
C ASN A 143 -3.72 18.47 -24.97
N ASN A 144 -4.88 17.79 -24.96
CA ASN A 144 -5.79 17.63 -26.09
C ASN A 144 -7.27 17.89 -25.76
#